data_AF-A0A2U9BLZ5-F1
#
_entry.id   AF-A0A2U9BLZ5-F1
#
_cell.length_a   1.000
_cell.length_b   1.000
_cell.length_c   1.000
_cell.angle_alpha   90.00
_cell.angle_beta   90.00
_cell.angle_gamma   90.00
#
_symmetry.space_group_name_H-M   'P 1'
#
loop_
_entity.id
_entity.type
_entity.pdbx_description
1 polymer ?
#
loop_
_entity_poly.entity_id
_entity_poly.type
_entity_poly.pdbx_seq_one_letter_code
_entity_poly.pdbx_strand_id
1 'polypeptide(L)'
;MTSDHLISAHVCTSSAGVQINMTETHGVTGRRVSPQKWTVPQRSGTDGRKPGVGSPEAQRSLVVPFRGLIPGGLRPGKKVVVVGVVDSRPDRFYVALTCGRGTSREPPPDVALELCVRFGDRQVLRRACVSGSWGDVDRAVPFFPFIRDQPFKMEIHCEQSRFRVFVDGQKLFDFHHRVASLGAVDTLWIKGNVAVTKLA
;
A
#
# COMPACT_ATOMS: atom_id res chain seq x y z
N MET A 1 -7.26 0.09 43.07
CA MET A 1 -5.83 -0.12 43.38
C MET A 1 -5.13 -0.39 42.07
N THR A 2 -4.36 0.61 41.65
CA THR A 2 -3.71 0.84 40.37
C THR A 2 -2.38 0.12 40.28
N SER A 3 -2.00 -0.32 39.07
CA SER A 3 -0.59 -0.53 38.70
C SER A 3 -0.43 -0.21 37.21
N ASP A 4 -0.19 1.08 36.92
CA ASP A 4 0.26 1.55 35.62
C ASP A 4 1.77 1.28 35.49
N HIS A 5 2.18 0.62 34.40
CA HIS A 5 3.58 0.48 34.03
C HIS A 5 4.01 1.67 33.17
N LEU A 6 4.70 2.62 33.78
CA LEU A 6 5.36 3.74 33.11
C LEU A 6 6.75 3.30 32.61
N ILE A 7 6.93 3.27 31.29
CA ILE A 7 8.25 3.23 30.66
C ILE A 7 8.67 4.68 30.42
N SER A 8 9.63 5.17 31.18
CA SER A 8 10.24 6.49 30.97
C SER A 8 11.40 6.38 29.98
N ALA A 9 11.31 7.11 28.86
CA ALA A 9 12.39 7.27 27.91
C ALA A 9 13.09 8.61 28.16
N HIS A 10 14.36 8.57 28.55
CA HIS A 10 15.20 9.77 28.61
C HIS A 10 15.97 9.92 27.29
N VAL A 11 15.80 11.06 26.64
CA VAL A 11 16.57 11.49 25.46
C VAL A 11 17.76 12.32 25.94
N CYS A 12 18.97 11.83 25.71
CA CYS A 12 20.19 12.64 25.84
C CYS A 12 20.70 13.00 24.43
N THR A 13 20.88 14.28 24.18
CA THR A 13 21.46 14.82 22.94
C THR A 13 22.98 14.81 23.01
N SER A 14 23.63 14.27 21.99
CA SER A 14 25.05 14.54 21.71
C SER A 14 25.33 14.42 20.22
N SER A 15 26.14 15.34 19.71
CA SER A 15 26.56 15.46 18.32
C SER A 15 27.67 14.46 17.99
N ALA A 16 27.32 13.20 17.73
CA ALA A 16 28.08 12.25 16.91
C ALA A 16 27.45 10.84 17.01
N GLY A 17 26.68 10.44 15.99
CA GLY A 17 26.35 9.03 15.73
C GLY A 17 25.44 8.31 16.73
N VAL A 18 24.60 7.39 16.24
CA VAL A 18 23.79 6.52 17.09
C VAL A 18 24.57 5.21 17.32
N GLN A 19 24.96 4.97 18.57
CA GLN A 19 25.40 3.66 19.07
C GLN A 19 24.32 3.12 20.01
N ILE A 20 23.96 1.84 19.86
CA ILE A 20 23.09 1.12 20.79
C ILE A 20 23.95 0.05 21.47
N ASN A 21 24.22 0.23 22.77
CA ASN A 21 24.83 -0.79 23.62
C ASN A 21 23.73 -1.41 24.48
N MET A 22 23.64 -2.74 24.48
CA MET A 22 22.93 -3.50 25.51
C MET A 22 23.92 -4.44 26.18
N THR A 23 24.03 -4.37 27.50
CA THR A 23 24.77 -5.32 28.34
C THR A 23 23.77 -6.12 29.15
N GLU A 24 23.85 -7.44 29.09
CA GLU A 24 23.28 -8.32 30.10
C GLU A 24 24.30 -9.43 30.40
N THR A 25 24.48 -9.72 31.69
CA THR A 25 25.56 -10.53 32.25
C THR A 25 25.11 -11.93 32.68
N HIS A 26 26.04 -12.89 32.52
CA HIS A 26 26.08 -14.29 33.01
C HIS A 26 25.23 -15.32 32.23
N GLY A 27 25.72 -16.50 31.83
CA GLY A 27 27.01 -17.18 31.94
C GLY A 27 26.85 -18.70 31.69
N VAL A 28 27.94 -19.35 31.20
CA VAL A 28 28.22 -20.82 31.19
C VAL A 28 27.46 -21.63 30.10
N THR A 29 28.02 -22.51 29.23
CA THR A 29 29.33 -23.17 29.03
C THR A 29 29.60 -23.40 27.53
N GLY A 30 30.88 -23.57 27.18
CA GLY A 30 31.37 -23.52 25.80
C GLY A 30 31.23 -24.77 24.93
N ARG A 31 31.45 -24.57 23.63
CA ARG A 31 32.14 -25.51 22.74
C ARG A 31 32.64 -24.77 21.50
N ARG A 32 33.93 -24.97 21.20
CA ARG A 32 34.69 -24.38 20.09
C ARG A 32 34.43 -25.19 18.81
N VAL A 33 34.04 -24.56 17.71
CA VAL A 33 34.07 -25.17 16.37
C VAL A 33 34.55 -24.14 15.34
N SER A 34 35.50 -24.59 14.52
CA SER A 34 36.32 -23.88 13.54
C SER A 34 35.55 -23.41 12.30
N PRO A 35 36.05 -22.41 11.54
CA PRO A 35 35.36 -21.87 10.38
C PRO A 35 35.59 -22.72 9.12
N GLN A 36 34.52 -23.15 8.46
CA GLN A 36 34.59 -23.85 7.17
C GLN A 36 34.32 -22.88 6.01
N LYS A 37 35.34 -22.79 5.13
CA LYS A 37 35.43 -22.05 3.88
C LYS A 37 34.78 -22.89 2.77
N TRP A 38 33.72 -22.40 2.15
CA TRP A 38 33.11 -23.07 0.99
C TRP A 38 33.67 -22.49 -0.32
N THR A 39 34.28 -23.35 -1.12
CA THR A 39 34.88 -23.01 -2.42
C THR A 39 33.90 -23.40 -3.54
N VAL A 40 33.76 -22.51 -4.53
CA VAL A 40 32.90 -22.68 -5.71
C VAL A 40 33.49 -23.74 -6.65
N PRO A 41 32.72 -24.74 -7.13
CA PRO A 41 33.17 -25.60 -8.21
C PRO A 41 32.92 -24.95 -9.57
N GLN A 42 33.99 -24.81 -10.36
CA GLN A 42 33.94 -24.59 -11.81
C GLN A 42 33.74 -25.92 -12.54
N ARG A 43 32.83 -25.99 -13.51
CA ARG A 43 32.92 -26.95 -14.62
C ARG A 43 32.26 -26.39 -15.89
N SER A 44 32.99 -26.54 -16.99
CA SER A 44 32.75 -26.02 -18.34
C SER A 44 32.16 -27.08 -19.30
N GLY A 45 31.45 -26.61 -20.34
CA GLY A 45 31.00 -27.34 -21.56
C GLY A 45 29.77 -28.24 -21.38
N THR A 46 28.81 -28.40 -22.30
CA THR A 46 28.65 -28.08 -23.73
C THR A 46 27.16 -28.12 -24.10
N ASP A 47 26.81 -27.32 -25.11
CA ASP A 47 25.69 -27.34 -26.09
C ASP A 47 24.35 -28.06 -25.81
N GLY A 48 23.24 -27.38 -26.07
CA GLY A 48 21.89 -27.90 -25.89
C GLY A 48 20.79 -26.85 -26.03
N ARG A 49 20.58 -26.37 -27.26
CA ARG A 49 19.54 -25.42 -27.68
C ARG A 49 18.13 -25.81 -27.19
N LYS A 50 17.59 -25.05 -26.24
CA LYS A 50 16.13 -24.86 -26.04
C LYS A 50 15.86 -23.37 -25.90
N PRO A 51 15.09 -22.72 -26.81
CA PRO A 51 14.58 -21.40 -26.53
C PRO A 51 13.47 -21.58 -25.49
N GLY A 52 13.83 -21.43 -24.22
CA GLY A 52 12.85 -21.10 -23.20
C GLY A 52 12.26 -19.76 -23.57
N VAL A 53 10.98 -19.75 -23.94
CA VAL A 53 10.16 -18.54 -23.90
C VAL A 53 9.96 -18.22 -22.42
N GLY A 54 11.02 -17.72 -21.79
CA GLY A 54 10.89 -16.84 -20.65
C GLY A 54 10.32 -15.57 -21.21
N SER A 55 8.99 -15.49 -21.28
CA SER A 55 8.32 -14.20 -21.39
C SER A 55 8.92 -13.34 -20.28
N PRO A 56 9.60 -12.21 -20.57
CA PRO A 56 9.87 -11.26 -19.51
C PRO A 56 8.49 -10.91 -18.99
N GLU A 57 8.19 -11.32 -17.76
CA GLU A 57 6.97 -10.93 -17.06
C GLU A 57 6.93 -9.42 -17.20
N ALA A 58 6.13 -8.95 -18.15
CA ALA A 58 6.20 -7.60 -18.66
C ALA A 58 6.00 -6.72 -17.44
N GLN A 59 7.07 -6.08 -17.00
CA GLN A 59 7.10 -5.28 -15.81
C GLN A 59 6.12 -4.16 -16.07
N ARG A 60 4.86 -4.37 -15.67
CA ARG A 60 3.75 -3.51 -16.02
C ARG A 60 4.10 -2.17 -15.41
N SER A 61 4.39 -1.21 -16.27
CA SER A 61 4.77 0.13 -15.85
C SER A 61 3.67 0.68 -14.93
N LEU A 62 3.97 0.77 -13.62
CA LEU A 62 3.07 1.32 -12.60
C LEU A 62 3.15 2.85 -12.58
N VAL A 63 3.28 3.46 -13.77
CA VAL A 63 3.36 4.90 -13.95
C VAL A 63 2.02 5.53 -13.59
N VAL A 64 2.08 6.60 -12.81
CA VAL A 64 0.94 7.39 -12.40
C VAL A 64 0.75 8.53 -13.43
N PRO A 65 -0.46 8.74 -13.98
CA PRO A 65 -1.72 8.11 -13.63
C PRO A 65 -1.83 6.65 -14.08
N PHE A 66 -2.21 5.79 -13.15
CA PHE A 66 -2.34 4.35 -13.36
C PHE A 66 -3.81 3.96 -13.50
N ARG A 67 -4.17 3.16 -14.52
CA ARG A 67 -5.48 2.51 -14.67
C ARG A 67 -5.32 1.04 -14.95
N GLY A 68 -5.62 0.21 -13.96
CA GLY A 68 -5.47 -1.24 -14.02
C GLY A 68 -6.78 -1.99 -13.76
N LEU A 69 -6.91 -3.14 -14.40
CA LEU A 69 -8.05 -4.03 -14.21
C LEU A 69 -7.94 -4.80 -12.90
N ILE A 70 -9.09 -5.01 -12.26
CA ILE A 70 -9.32 -5.89 -11.12
C ILE A 70 -10.02 -7.15 -11.69
N PRO A 71 -9.30 -8.26 -11.93
CA PRO A 71 -9.87 -9.40 -12.65
C PRO A 71 -11.11 -9.98 -11.97
N GLY A 72 -12.24 -10.02 -12.69
CA GLY A 72 -13.52 -10.48 -12.17
C GLY A 72 -14.21 -9.54 -11.17
N GLY A 73 -13.82 -8.26 -11.16
CA GLY A 73 -14.45 -7.23 -10.32
C GLY A 73 -14.21 -7.41 -8.81
N LEU A 74 -14.86 -6.57 -8.01
CA LEU A 74 -14.88 -6.72 -6.56
C LEU A 74 -16.00 -7.68 -6.11
N ARG A 75 -15.76 -8.31 -4.96
CA ARG A 75 -16.73 -9.18 -4.28
C ARG A 75 -16.35 -9.27 -2.80
N PRO A 76 -17.29 -9.60 -1.92
CA PRO A 76 -16.98 -9.85 -0.51
C PRO A 76 -15.80 -10.82 -0.34
N GLY A 77 -14.85 -10.45 0.52
CA GLY A 77 -13.61 -11.20 0.77
C GLY A 77 -12.44 -10.86 -0.16
N LYS A 78 -12.67 -10.16 -1.28
CA LYS A 78 -11.59 -9.68 -2.14
C LYS A 78 -10.95 -8.42 -1.55
N LYS A 79 -9.63 -8.28 -1.73
CA LYS A 79 -8.89 -7.08 -1.33
C LYS A 79 -8.11 -6.49 -2.49
N VAL A 80 -7.92 -5.18 -2.46
CA VAL A 80 -7.00 -4.44 -3.32
C VAL A 80 -5.89 -3.88 -2.44
N VAL A 81 -4.64 -4.12 -2.81
CA VAL A 81 -3.46 -3.62 -2.10
C VAL A 81 -2.72 -2.63 -2.98
N VAL A 82 -2.44 -1.46 -2.44
CA VAL A 82 -1.59 -0.43 -3.08
C VAL A 82 -0.41 -0.17 -2.18
N VAL A 83 0.80 -0.44 -2.67
CA VAL A 83 2.05 0.00 -2.04
C VAL A 83 2.59 1.14 -2.88
N GLY A 84 2.93 2.24 -2.23
CA GLY A 84 3.48 3.40 -2.90
C GLY A 84 4.35 4.24 -1.98
N VAL A 85 4.93 5.28 -2.57
CA VAL A 85 5.72 6.30 -1.88
C VAL A 85 5.08 7.65 -2.17
N VAL A 86 4.85 8.45 -1.14
CA VAL A 86 4.35 9.81 -1.31
C VAL A 86 5.46 10.69 -1.86
N ASP A 87 5.17 11.52 -2.86
CA ASP A 87 6.15 12.45 -3.43
C ASP A 87 6.70 13.44 -2.38
N SER A 88 7.84 14.07 -2.70
CA SER A 88 8.53 15.02 -1.82
C SER A 88 7.77 16.33 -1.57
N ARG A 89 6.93 16.74 -2.51
CA ARG A 89 6.11 17.97 -2.46
C ARG A 89 4.66 17.69 -2.85
N PRO A 90 3.91 16.94 -2.03
CA PRO A 90 2.58 16.49 -2.42
C PRO A 90 1.53 17.58 -2.14
N ASP A 91 0.67 17.87 -3.11
CA ASP A 91 -0.61 18.56 -2.85
C ASP A 91 -1.68 17.53 -2.52
N ARG A 92 -1.89 16.58 -3.44
CA ARG A 92 -2.87 15.50 -3.27
C ARG A 92 -2.59 14.29 -4.16
N PHE A 93 -3.11 13.14 -3.76
CA PHE A 93 -3.28 12.01 -4.65
C PHE A 93 -4.67 11.38 -4.49
N TYR A 94 -5.05 10.59 -5.49
CA TYR A 94 -6.33 9.92 -5.56
C TYR A 94 -6.15 8.42 -5.76
N VAL A 95 -7.01 7.65 -5.10
CA VAL A 95 -7.22 6.23 -5.36
C VAL A 95 -8.72 6.04 -5.56
N ALA A 96 -9.11 5.45 -6.68
CA ALA A 96 -10.52 5.23 -7.01
C ALA A 96 -10.79 3.82 -7.51
N LEU A 97 -11.96 3.30 -7.14
CA LEU A 97 -12.52 2.04 -7.62
C LEU A 97 -13.70 2.39 -8.52
N THR A 98 -13.59 2.10 -9.81
CA THR A 98 -14.57 2.51 -10.83
C THR A 98 -15.23 1.32 -11.51
N CYS A 99 -16.43 1.54 -12.05
CA CYS A 99 -17.09 0.57 -12.90
C CYS A 99 -16.71 0.78 -14.35
N GLY A 100 -15.82 -0.05 -14.87
CA GLY A 100 -15.18 0.15 -16.17
C GLY A 100 -14.03 1.16 -16.10
N ARG A 101 -13.22 1.14 -17.16
CA ARG A 101 -11.96 1.90 -17.22
C ARG A 101 -12.16 3.38 -17.55
N GLY A 102 -13.21 3.69 -18.31
CA GLY A 102 -13.43 5.00 -18.92
C GLY A 102 -12.25 5.51 -19.75
N THR A 103 -12.34 6.75 -20.19
CA THR A 103 -11.28 7.46 -20.92
C THR A 103 -10.95 8.78 -20.23
N SER A 104 -10.13 9.63 -20.86
CA SER A 104 -9.91 11.00 -20.39
C SER A 104 -11.08 11.92 -20.72
N ARG A 105 -11.81 11.64 -21.80
CA ARG A 105 -12.95 12.45 -22.27
C ARG A 105 -14.27 11.97 -21.68
N GLU A 106 -14.35 10.69 -21.36
CA GLU A 106 -15.56 10.04 -20.86
C GLU A 106 -15.19 9.21 -19.63
N PRO A 107 -15.19 9.83 -18.44
CA PRO A 107 -14.92 9.09 -17.20
C PRO A 107 -16.06 8.09 -16.93
N PRO A 108 -15.79 7.02 -16.17
CA PRO A 108 -16.83 6.08 -15.78
C PRO A 108 -17.98 6.78 -15.07
N PRO A 109 -19.25 6.45 -15.38
CA PRO A 109 -20.41 7.07 -14.73
C PRO A 109 -20.49 6.67 -13.24
N ASP A 110 -19.97 5.50 -12.90
CA ASP A 110 -19.99 4.97 -11.54
C ASP A 110 -18.57 4.86 -10.95
N VAL A 111 -18.43 5.42 -9.76
CA VAL A 111 -17.22 5.35 -8.92
C VAL A 111 -17.65 4.88 -7.55
N ALA A 112 -17.38 3.62 -7.23
CA ALA A 112 -17.80 2.99 -5.97
C ALA A 112 -17.11 3.61 -4.75
N LEU A 113 -15.87 4.04 -4.91
CA LEU A 113 -15.11 4.80 -3.92
C LEU A 113 -14.08 5.66 -4.65
N GLU A 114 -14.14 6.98 -4.47
CA GLU A 114 -13.02 7.90 -4.74
C GLU A 114 -12.47 8.35 -3.39
N LEU A 115 -11.18 8.14 -3.18
CA LEU A 115 -10.42 8.66 -2.06
C LEU A 115 -9.49 9.76 -2.56
N CYS A 116 -9.55 10.93 -1.94
CA CYS A 116 -8.66 12.06 -2.19
C CYS A 116 -7.88 12.37 -0.90
N VAL A 117 -6.57 12.09 -0.90
CA VAL A 117 -5.66 12.46 0.18
C VAL A 117 -5.13 13.85 -0.11
N ARG A 118 -5.42 14.82 0.77
CA ARG A 118 -4.95 16.21 0.68
C ARG A 118 -3.97 16.49 1.79
N PHE A 119 -2.78 16.95 1.44
CA PHE A 119 -1.70 17.19 2.41
C PHE A 119 -1.81 18.55 3.09
N GLY A 120 -2.30 19.57 2.37
CA GLY A 120 -2.41 20.94 2.90
C GLY A 120 -3.25 21.06 4.17
N ASP A 121 -4.40 20.37 4.24
CA ASP A 121 -5.29 20.32 5.41
C ASP A 121 -5.36 18.94 6.06
N ARG A 122 -4.47 18.01 5.67
CA ARG A 122 -4.38 16.64 6.20
C ARG A 122 -5.73 15.91 6.20
N GLN A 123 -6.46 16.01 5.10
CA GLN A 123 -7.77 15.37 4.94
C GLN A 123 -7.70 14.12 4.05
N VAL A 124 -8.51 13.13 4.40
CA VAL A 124 -8.83 11.98 3.54
C VAL A 124 -10.31 12.07 3.21
N LEU A 125 -10.60 12.61 2.03
CA LEU A 125 -11.97 12.81 1.55
C LEU A 125 -12.42 11.55 0.81
N ARG A 126 -13.63 11.06 1.09
CA ARG A 126 -14.22 9.91 0.38
C ARG A 126 -15.60 10.25 -0.14
N ARG A 127 -15.91 9.81 -1.34
CA ARG A 127 -17.24 9.95 -1.95
C ARG A 127 -17.43 8.87 -3.00
N ALA A 128 -18.68 8.68 -3.42
CA ALA A 128 -19.02 7.85 -4.57
C ALA A 128 -19.71 8.69 -5.63
N CYS A 129 -19.64 8.22 -6.88
CA CYS A 129 -20.45 8.70 -7.99
C CYS A 129 -21.37 7.55 -8.41
N VAL A 130 -22.68 7.81 -8.47
CA VAL A 130 -23.68 6.83 -8.89
C VAL A 130 -24.50 7.44 -10.02
N SER A 131 -24.56 6.77 -11.15
CA SER A 131 -25.22 7.23 -12.37
C SER A 131 -24.78 8.63 -12.78
N GLY A 132 -23.47 8.91 -12.70
CA GLY A 132 -22.88 10.21 -13.03
C GLY A 132 -23.06 11.32 -11.99
N SER A 133 -23.74 11.04 -10.87
CA SER A 133 -23.97 12.03 -9.80
C SER A 133 -23.09 11.75 -8.58
N TRP A 134 -22.30 12.76 -8.19
CA TRP A 134 -21.49 12.68 -6.97
C TRP A 134 -22.35 12.88 -5.73
N GLY A 135 -22.22 11.96 -4.77
CA GLY A 135 -22.85 12.10 -3.46
C GLY A 135 -22.00 12.88 -2.46
N ASP A 136 -22.45 12.87 -1.20
CA ASP A 136 -21.79 13.55 -0.09
C ASP A 136 -20.36 13.07 0.15
N VAL A 137 -19.54 14.00 0.66
CA VAL A 137 -18.13 13.80 0.99
C VAL A 137 -17.96 13.46 2.46
N ASP A 138 -17.47 12.25 2.73
CA ASP A 138 -17.11 11.79 4.06
C ASP A 138 -15.69 12.26 4.38
N ARG A 139 -15.53 12.93 5.53
CA ARG A 139 -14.26 13.57 5.94
C ARG A 139 -13.64 12.97 7.20
N ALA A 140 -14.47 12.42 8.09
CA ALA A 140 -14.03 11.92 9.39
C ALA A 140 -13.06 10.73 9.21
N VAL A 141 -11.85 10.87 9.74
CA VAL A 141 -10.84 9.82 9.91
C VAL A 141 -10.18 10.01 11.28
N PRO A 142 -9.75 8.93 11.96
CA PRO A 142 -9.16 9.02 13.29
C PRO A 142 -7.78 9.69 13.29
N PHE A 143 -7.05 9.62 12.17
CA PHE A 143 -5.74 10.23 11.97
C PHE A 143 -5.43 10.37 10.47
N PHE A 144 -4.37 11.10 10.13
CA PHE A 144 -3.86 11.23 8.76
C PHE A 144 -2.55 10.42 8.64
N PRO A 145 -2.52 9.30 7.89
CA PRO A 145 -1.39 8.36 7.92
C PRO A 145 -0.30 8.64 6.87
N PHE A 146 -0.50 9.58 5.95
CA PHE A 146 0.41 9.76 4.82
C PHE A 146 1.50 10.79 5.13
N ILE A 147 2.75 10.43 4.88
CA ILE A 147 3.91 11.27 5.16
C ILE A 147 4.70 11.43 3.85
N ARG A 148 5.06 12.67 3.51
CA ARG A 148 5.91 12.97 2.33
C ARG A 148 7.21 12.15 2.39
N ASP A 149 7.68 11.71 1.23
CA ASP A 149 8.90 10.89 1.07
C ASP A 149 8.86 9.52 1.78
N GLN A 150 7.72 9.10 2.36
CA GLN A 150 7.60 7.82 3.06
C GLN A 150 6.76 6.81 2.26
N PRO A 151 7.08 5.51 2.37
CA PRO A 151 6.24 4.46 1.84
C PRO A 151 4.96 4.30 2.67
N PHE A 152 3.91 3.78 2.03
CA PHE A 152 2.70 3.32 2.70
C PHE A 152 2.18 2.05 2.03
N LYS A 153 1.44 1.24 2.80
CA LYS A 153 0.64 0.12 2.31
C LYS A 153 -0.83 0.39 2.60
N MET A 154 -1.62 0.66 1.55
CA MET A 154 -3.07 0.76 1.63
C MET A 154 -3.71 -0.58 1.28
N GLU A 155 -4.64 -1.06 2.11
CA GLU A 155 -5.45 -2.25 1.84
C GLU A 155 -6.93 -1.85 1.84
N ILE A 156 -7.63 -2.10 0.73
CA ILE A 156 -9.07 -1.88 0.59
C ILE A 156 -9.75 -3.24 0.58
N HIS A 157 -10.41 -3.57 1.67
CA HIS A 157 -11.11 -4.85 1.85
C HIS A 157 -12.56 -4.67 1.41
N CYS A 158 -13.00 -5.45 0.43
CA CYS A 158 -14.39 -5.50 0.01
C CYS A 158 -15.16 -6.47 0.90
N GLU A 159 -16.17 -5.98 1.62
CA GLU A 159 -17.07 -6.79 2.44
C GLU A 159 -18.48 -6.79 1.88
N GLN A 160 -19.39 -7.47 2.59
CA GLN A 160 -20.78 -7.60 2.15
C GLN A 160 -21.47 -6.24 1.97
N SER A 161 -21.23 -5.27 2.86
CA SER A 161 -21.96 -4.00 2.89
C SER A 161 -21.10 -2.73 2.83
N ARG A 162 -19.76 -2.88 2.79
CA ARG A 162 -18.81 -1.77 2.87
C ARG A 162 -17.43 -2.13 2.35
N PHE A 163 -16.63 -1.11 2.09
CA PHE A 163 -15.18 -1.19 2.09
C PHE A 163 -14.64 -0.92 3.50
N ARG A 164 -13.67 -1.71 3.96
CA ARG A 164 -12.81 -1.35 5.10
C ARG A 164 -11.43 -1.00 4.57
N VAL A 165 -10.92 0.17 4.92
CA VAL A 165 -9.64 0.66 4.43
C VAL A 165 -8.63 0.74 5.56
N PHE A 166 -7.47 0.13 5.34
CA PHE A 166 -6.33 0.12 6.25
C PHE A 166 -5.14 0.81 5.60
N VAL A 167 -4.34 1.51 6.40
CA VAL A 167 -3.03 2.03 6.00
C VAL A 167 -2.02 1.54 7.02
N ASP A 168 -0.97 0.86 6.54
CA ASP A 168 0.09 0.27 7.35
C ASP A 168 -0.42 -0.62 8.50
N GLY A 169 -1.47 -1.39 8.20
CA GLY A 169 -2.11 -2.33 9.12
C GLY A 169 -3.10 -1.70 10.10
N GLN A 170 -3.19 -0.37 10.16
CA GLN A 170 -4.15 0.33 11.02
C GLN A 170 -5.44 0.68 10.25
N LYS A 171 -6.60 0.42 10.86
CA LYS A 171 -7.89 0.74 10.25
C LYS A 171 -8.08 2.25 10.18
N LEU A 172 -8.29 2.78 8.97
CA LEU A 172 -8.49 4.20 8.75
C LEU A 172 -9.97 4.57 8.71
N PHE A 173 -10.79 3.91 7.90
CA PHE A 173 -12.23 4.15 7.83
C PHE A 173 -12.98 2.95 7.24
N ASP A 174 -14.30 2.97 7.46
CA ASP A 174 -15.26 2.15 6.75
C ASP A 174 -16.03 3.04 5.77
N PHE A 175 -16.39 2.53 4.58
CA PHE A 175 -17.19 3.24 3.59
C PHE A 175 -18.28 2.32 3.05
N HIS A 176 -19.54 2.60 3.36
CA HIS A 176 -20.66 1.78 2.92
C HIS A 176 -20.84 1.79 1.40
N HIS A 177 -21.18 0.64 0.83
CA HIS A 177 -21.39 0.51 -0.60
C HIS A 177 -22.52 1.41 -1.06
N ARG A 178 -22.22 2.34 -1.99
CA ARG A 178 -23.23 3.15 -2.69
C ARG A 178 -23.52 2.63 -4.10
N VAL A 179 -22.57 1.88 -4.68
CA VAL A 179 -22.76 1.10 -5.92
C VAL A 179 -23.07 -0.34 -5.54
N ALA A 180 -24.23 -0.85 -5.97
CA ALA A 180 -24.69 -2.19 -5.57
C ALA A 180 -23.98 -3.33 -6.34
N SER A 181 -23.67 -3.13 -7.62
CA SER A 181 -23.04 -4.14 -8.47
C SER A 181 -21.52 -4.18 -8.25
N LEU A 182 -21.06 -4.84 -7.18
CA LEU A 182 -19.63 -4.95 -6.85
C LEU A 182 -18.80 -5.61 -7.96
N GLY A 183 -19.39 -6.57 -8.69
CA GLY A 183 -18.72 -7.23 -9.82
C GLY A 183 -18.44 -6.30 -10.99
N ALA A 184 -19.22 -5.21 -11.13
CA ALA A 184 -18.95 -4.17 -12.13
C ALA A 184 -17.79 -3.26 -11.72
N VAL A 185 -17.42 -3.20 -10.43
CA VAL A 185 -16.28 -2.43 -9.93
C VAL A 185 -14.99 -3.19 -10.27
N ASP A 186 -14.46 -2.91 -11.46
CA ASP A 186 -13.44 -3.74 -12.11
C ASP A 186 -12.15 -2.97 -12.42
N THR A 187 -12.06 -1.71 -12.03
CA THR A 187 -10.91 -0.86 -12.36
C THR A 187 -10.41 -0.12 -11.14
N LEU A 188 -9.09 -0.17 -10.93
CA LEU A 188 -8.35 0.68 -10.00
C LEU A 188 -7.75 1.85 -10.78
N TRP A 189 -8.04 3.07 -10.33
CA TRP A 189 -7.47 4.30 -10.85
C TRP A 189 -6.67 5.03 -9.78
N ILE A 190 -5.42 5.39 -10.10
CA ILE A 190 -4.53 6.15 -9.22
C ILE A 190 -3.99 7.36 -9.98
N LYS A 191 -4.00 8.55 -9.36
CA LYS A 191 -3.46 9.79 -9.94
C LYS A 191 -2.92 10.72 -8.85
N GLY A 192 -2.14 11.72 -9.25
CA GLY A 192 -1.63 12.76 -8.36
C GLY A 192 -0.24 12.44 -7.81
N ASN A 193 0.12 13.06 -6.68
CA ASN A 193 1.47 13.05 -6.12
C ASN A 193 1.81 11.79 -5.33
N VAL A 194 1.94 10.67 -6.05
CA VAL A 194 2.29 9.37 -5.49
C VAL A 194 2.99 8.52 -6.54
N ALA A 195 4.02 7.77 -6.14
CA ALA A 195 4.61 6.70 -6.93
C ALA A 195 4.06 5.35 -6.47
N VAL A 196 3.63 4.49 -7.40
CA VAL A 196 3.13 3.15 -7.08
C VAL A 196 4.22 2.12 -7.33
N THR A 197 4.52 1.31 -6.31
CA THR A 197 5.58 0.29 -6.37
C THR A 197 5.04 -1.13 -6.44
N LYS A 198 3.83 -1.38 -5.92
CA LYS A 198 3.18 -2.70 -6.00
C LYS A 198 1.66 -2.57 -5.97
N LEU A 199 1.00 -3.46 -6.72
CA LEU A 199 -0.44 -3.69 -6.70
C LEU A 199 -0.72 -5.18 -6.52
N ALA A 200 -1.72 -5.54 -5.73
CA ALA A 200 -2.18 -6.92 -5.54
C ALA A 200 -3.68 -7.02 -5.27
#